data_AF-J7F780-F1
#
_entry.id   AF-J7F780-F1
#
_cell.length_a   1.000
_cell.length_b   1.000
_cell.length_c   1.000
_cell.angle_alpha   90.00
_cell.angle_beta   90.00
_cell.angle_gamma   90.00
#
_symmetry.space_group_name_H-M   'P 1'
#
loop_
_entity.id
_entity.type
_entity.pdbx_description
1 polymer ?
#
loop_
_entity_poly.entity_id
_entity_poly.type
_entity_poly.pdbx_seq_one_letter_code
_entity_poly.pdbx_strand_id
1 'polypeptide(L)'
;PFSMAFLGWIFIGWLFRPYLPADHINSYIAGLILLAAAPCTAMVFVWSNLIDGEPHFTLSQVALNDVIMVFAFAPIVGLLLGLSAITVPWETLLLSVVLYIVVPVIIAQIVRRVVIAGGGREALSRLLSKLQPVSLVALLATLVLLFGFQGEQILAQPLIIAILAVPILIQVYFNSGLAYLLNRA
;
A
#
# COMPACT_ATOMS: atom_id res chain seq x y z
N PRO A 1 9.40 -0.93 2.78
CA PRO A 1 9.57 -0.02 3.94
C PRO A 1 11.03 0.38 4.30
N PHE A 2 11.95 -0.56 4.56
CA PHE A 2 13.31 -0.24 5.05
C PHE A 2 14.14 0.62 4.08
N SER A 3 14.15 0.27 2.79
CA SER A 3 14.79 1.11 1.77
C SER A 3 14.14 2.50 1.70
N MET A 4 12.84 2.62 1.99
CA MET A 4 12.19 3.94 2.03
C MET A 4 12.58 4.74 3.25
N ALA A 5 12.72 4.10 4.41
CA ALA A 5 13.18 4.78 5.61
C ALA A 5 14.60 5.36 5.38
N PHE A 6 15.47 4.58 4.74
CA PHE A 6 16.81 5.03 4.36
C PHE A 6 16.77 6.18 3.33
N LEU A 7 15.98 6.05 2.26
CA LEU A 7 15.83 7.10 1.26
C LEU A 7 15.18 8.35 1.85
N GLY A 8 14.17 8.21 2.70
CA GLY A 8 13.55 9.32 3.43
C GLY A 8 14.55 10.05 4.32
N TRP A 9 15.37 9.31 5.08
CA TRP A 9 16.42 9.89 5.89
C TRP A 9 17.45 10.70 5.06
N ILE A 10 17.91 10.15 3.93
CA ILE A 10 18.86 10.85 3.05
C ILE A 10 18.20 12.03 2.34
N PHE A 11 17.13 11.80 1.60
CA PHE A 11 16.54 12.79 0.71
C PHE A 11 15.78 13.85 1.50
N ILE A 12 15.00 13.48 2.50
CA ILE A 12 14.14 14.42 3.25
C ILE A 12 14.86 14.94 4.51
N GLY A 13 15.58 14.05 5.21
CA GLY A 13 16.30 14.42 6.44
C GLY A 13 17.59 15.20 6.22
N TRP A 14 18.23 15.08 5.05
CA TRP A 14 19.52 15.72 4.76
C TRP A 14 19.52 16.56 3.49
N LEU A 15 19.26 15.96 2.32
CA LEU A 15 19.46 16.61 1.02
C LEU A 15 18.45 17.76 0.74
N PHE A 16 17.17 17.50 0.96
CA PHE A 16 16.08 18.46 0.69
C PHE A 16 15.57 19.18 1.94
N ARG A 17 16.20 18.95 3.09
CA ARG A 17 15.86 19.60 4.36
C ARG A 17 15.73 21.14 4.26
N PRO A 18 16.59 21.88 3.55
CA PRO A 18 16.45 23.34 3.43
C PRO A 18 15.23 23.80 2.63
N TYR A 19 14.68 22.93 1.78
CA TYR A 19 13.56 23.23 0.88
C TYR A 19 12.21 22.80 1.45
N LEU A 20 12.21 22.17 2.64
CA LEU A 20 11.02 21.66 3.28
C LEU A 20 10.74 22.42 4.59
N PRO A 21 9.47 22.66 4.94
CA PRO A 21 9.12 23.22 6.24
C PRO A 21 9.66 22.34 7.37
N ALA A 22 10.46 22.93 8.27
CA ALA A 22 11.14 22.21 9.34
C ALA A 22 10.18 21.38 10.22
N ASP A 23 8.97 21.90 10.41
CA ASP A 23 7.93 21.31 11.27
C ASP A 23 7.33 20.03 10.66
N HIS A 24 7.45 19.85 9.34
CA HIS A 24 6.80 18.76 8.61
C HIS A 24 7.76 17.65 8.15
N ILE A 25 9.07 17.81 8.34
CA ILE A 25 10.09 16.83 7.88
C ILE A 25 9.80 15.44 8.43
N ASN A 26 9.57 15.33 9.74
CA ASN A 26 9.29 14.05 10.39
C ASN A 26 7.97 13.44 9.90
N SER A 27 6.93 14.24 9.71
CA SER A 27 5.66 13.76 9.14
C SER A 27 5.80 13.29 7.70
N TYR A 28 6.64 13.93 6.89
CA TYR A 28 6.90 13.49 5.52
C TYR A 28 7.68 12.18 5.50
N ILE A 29 8.72 12.03 6.31
CA ILE A 29 9.46 10.76 6.43
C ILE A 29 8.54 9.63 6.90
N ALA A 30 7.70 9.88 7.91
CA ALA A 30 6.70 8.92 8.36
C ALA A 30 5.71 8.55 7.25
N GLY A 31 5.20 9.55 6.52
CA GLY A 31 4.31 9.33 5.38
C GLY A 31 4.95 8.45 4.30
N LEU A 32 6.22 8.69 3.97
CA LEU A 32 6.97 7.88 3.01
C LEU A 32 7.17 6.44 3.51
N ILE A 33 7.51 6.25 4.79
CA ILE A 33 7.65 4.92 5.39
C ILE A 33 6.33 4.17 5.38
N LEU A 34 5.24 4.83 5.78
CA LEU A 34 3.89 4.27 5.78
C LEU A 34 3.45 3.88 4.37
N LEU A 35 3.67 4.75 3.38
CA LEU A 35 3.39 4.47 1.98
C LEU A 35 4.15 3.23 1.48
N ALA A 36 5.42 3.10 1.83
CA ALA A 36 6.25 1.95 1.42
C ALA A 36 6.08 0.70 2.28
N ALA A 37 5.34 0.79 3.40
CA ALA A 37 4.95 -0.34 4.24
C ALA A 37 3.55 -0.85 3.84
N ALA A 38 2.71 0.03 3.30
CA ALA A 38 1.38 -0.31 2.84
C ALA A 38 1.47 -1.17 1.56
N PRO A 39 0.95 -2.39 1.57
CA PRO A 39 0.87 -3.20 0.37
C PRO A 39 -0.26 -2.72 -0.54
N CYS A 40 -0.07 -2.93 -1.83
CA CYS A 40 -1.10 -2.68 -2.82
C CYS A 40 -1.47 -4.01 -3.50
N THR A 41 -2.62 -4.58 -3.16
CA THR A 41 -3.00 -5.93 -3.61
C THR A 41 -3.83 -5.89 -4.89
N ALA A 42 -4.85 -5.03 -4.92
CA ALA A 42 -5.78 -4.92 -6.04
C ALA A 42 -5.11 -4.37 -7.31
N MET A 43 -4.30 -3.32 -7.18
CA MET A 43 -3.70 -2.67 -8.35
C MET A 43 -2.67 -3.57 -9.05
N VAL A 44 -1.96 -4.41 -8.30
CA VAL A 44 -0.97 -5.34 -8.87
C VAL A 44 -1.64 -6.34 -9.83
N PHE A 45 -2.85 -6.82 -9.52
CA PHE A 45 -3.61 -7.67 -10.45
C PHE A 45 -4.01 -6.93 -11.72
N VAL A 46 -4.44 -5.67 -11.61
CA VAL A 46 -4.81 -4.85 -12.78
C VAL A 46 -3.58 -4.64 -13.67
N TRP A 47 -2.45 -4.22 -13.10
CA TRP A 47 -1.21 -4.04 -13.87
C TRP A 47 -0.71 -5.34 -14.49
N SER A 48 -0.72 -6.44 -13.74
CA SER A 48 -0.34 -7.76 -14.25
C SER A 48 -1.21 -8.17 -15.43
N ASN A 49 -2.52 -7.92 -15.39
CA ASN A 49 -3.43 -8.23 -16.50
C ASN A 49 -3.12 -7.35 -17.73
N LEU A 50 -2.85 -6.06 -17.53
CA LEU A 50 -2.52 -5.13 -18.62
C LEU A 50 -1.21 -5.44 -19.36
N ILE A 51 -0.30 -6.19 -18.74
CA ILE A 51 1.00 -6.57 -19.34
C ILE A 51 1.07 -8.06 -19.70
N ASP A 52 -0.07 -8.76 -19.73
CA ASP A 52 -0.14 -10.22 -19.95
C ASP A 52 0.75 -11.03 -18.98
N GLY A 53 0.89 -10.56 -17.73
CA GLY A 53 1.66 -11.21 -16.69
C GLY A 53 1.00 -12.49 -16.16
N GLU A 54 1.81 -13.44 -15.69
CA GLU A 54 1.35 -14.76 -15.21
C GLU A 54 0.47 -14.65 -13.94
N PRO A 55 -0.85 -14.89 -14.02
CA PRO A 55 -1.79 -14.66 -12.93
C PRO A 55 -1.54 -15.57 -11.72
N HIS A 56 -1.03 -16.79 -11.90
CA HIS A 56 -0.74 -17.69 -10.78
C HIS A 56 0.44 -17.18 -9.94
N PHE A 57 1.48 -16.67 -10.60
CA PHE A 57 2.63 -16.07 -9.93
C PHE A 57 2.20 -14.81 -9.17
N THR A 58 1.47 -13.91 -9.84
CA THR A 58 0.94 -12.69 -9.21
C THR A 58 0.07 -13.02 -7.99
N LEU A 59 -0.83 -14.00 -8.10
CA LEU A 59 -1.66 -14.44 -6.98
C LEU A 59 -0.84 -14.96 -5.80
N SER A 60 0.17 -15.79 -6.06
CA SER A 60 1.02 -16.34 -5.00
C SER A 60 1.79 -15.24 -4.25
N GLN A 61 2.29 -14.23 -4.97
CA GLN A 61 3.04 -13.12 -4.40
C GLN A 61 2.16 -12.19 -3.59
N VAL A 62 0.96 -11.86 -4.10
CA VAL A 62 -0.01 -11.06 -3.35
C VAL A 62 -0.45 -11.80 -2.08
N ALA A 63 -0.72 -13.11 -2.16
CA ALA A 63 -1.09 -13.89 -0.99
C ALA A 63 0.01 -13.94 0.08
N LEU A 64 1.27 -14.13 -0.32
CA LEU A 64 2.41 -14.10 0.60
C LEU A 64 2.56 -12.71 1.24
N ASN A 65 2.47 -11.66 0.44
CA ASN A 65 2.53 -10.29 0.89
C ASN A 65 1.42 -9.96 1.92
N ASP A 66 0.20 -10.42 1.70
CA ASP A 66 -0.93 -10.18 2.60
C ASP A 66 -0.77 -10.90 3.93
N VAL A 67 -0.25 -12.13 3.91
CA VAL A 67 0.09 -12.86 5.13
C VAL A 67 1.17 -12.10 5.91
N ILE A 68 2.24 -11.65 5.24
CA ILE A 68 3.29 -10.85 5.87
C ILE A 68 2.69 -9.56 6.45
N MET A 69 1.80 -8.89 5.73
CA MET A 69 1.15 -7.67 6.20
C MET A 69 0.40 -7.88 7.52
N VAL A 70 -0.44 -8.91 7.62
CA VAL A 70 -1.28 -9.16 8.80
C VAL A 70 -0.44 -9.25 10.08
N PHE A 71 0.73 -9.88 10.01
CA PHE A 71 1.57 -10.11 11.19
C PHE A 71 2.71 -9.10 11.35
N ALA A 72 3.28 -8.62 10.26
CA ALA A 72 4.51 -7.83 10.26
C ALA A 72 4.27 -6.33 10.03
N PHE A 73 3.11 -5.90 9.51
CA PHE A 73 2.86 -4.47 9.24
C PHE A 73 2.95 -3.62 10.51
N ALA A 74 2.16 -3.95 11.54
CA ALA A 74 2.16 -3.18 12.78
C ALA A 74 3.52 -3.20 13.50
N PRO A 75 4.21 -4.35 13.66
CA PRO A 75 5.56 -4.37 14.23
C PRO A 75 6.60 -3.58 13.44
N ILE A 76 6.63 -3.71 12.10
CA ILE A 76 7.61 -3.04 11.25
C ILE A 76 7.38 -1.52 11.27
N VAL A 77 6.13 -1.08 11.14
CA VAL A 77 5.78 0.34 11.19
C VAL A 77 6.08 0.93 12.56
N GLY A 78 5.72 0.23 13.64
CA GLY A 78 6.03 0.64 15.01
C GLY A 78 7.53 0.80 15.24
N LEU A 79 8.34 -0.14 14.78
CA LEU A 79 9.80 -0.07 14.85
C LEU A 79 10.34 1.14 14.06
N LEU A 80 9.94 1.29 12.80
CA LEU A 80 10.48 2.33 11.92
C LEU A 80 10.06 3.75 12.33
N LEU A 81 8.83 3.92 12.81
CA LEU A 81 8.34 5.21 13.33
C LEU A 81 8.94 5.53 14.70
N GLY A 82 9.12 4.53 15.57
CA GLY A 82 9.80 4.69 16.85
C GLY A 82 11.25 5.13 16.70
N LEU A 83 11.97 4.59 15.70
CA LEU A 83 13.32 5.04 15.34
C LEU A 83 13.36 6.47 14.78
N SER A 84 12.23 6.98 14.28
CA SER A 84 12.09 8.35 13.76
C SER A 84 11.61 9.35 14.82
N ALA A 85 11.60 8.97 16.10
CA ALA A 85 11.17 9.79 17.25
C ALA A 85 9.71 10.28 17.17
N ILE A 86 8.85 9.57 16.45
CA ILE A 86 7.41 9.88 16.33
C ILE A 86 6.65 8.99 17.30
N THR A 87 5.77 9.58 18.10
CA THR A 87 4.87 8.85 18.99
C THR A 87 3.95 7.96 18.17
N VAL A 88 4.16 6.65 18.26
CA VAL A 88 3.36 5.64 17.54
C VAL A 88 1.99 5.52 18.22
N PRO A 89 0.87 5.84 17.54
CA PRO A 89 -0.46 5.71 18.12
C PRO A 89 -0.91 4.24 18.04
N TRP A 90 -0.41 3.41 18.96
CA TRP A 90 -0.64 1.95 18.98
C TRP A 90 -2.12 1.58 19.01
N GLU A 91 -2.93 2.32 19.77
CA GLU A 91 -4.38 2.10 19.82
C GLU A 91 -5.02 2.31 18.44
N THR A 92 -4.68 3.41 17.76
CA THR A 92 -5.20 3.72 16.43
C THR A 92 -4.71 2.72 15.39
N LEU A 93 -3.43 2.32 15.43
CA LEU A 93 -2.87 1.33 14.51
C LEU A 93 -3.54 -0.03 14.69
N LEU A 94 -3.67 -0.51 15.93
CA LEU A 94 -4.32 -1.80 16.21
C LEU A 94 -5.80 -1.78 15.82
N LEU A 95 -6.52 -0.70 16.14
CA LEU A 95 -7.91 -0.53 15.72
C LEU A 95 -8.02 -0.54 14.19
N SER A 96 -7.15 0.19 13.50
CA SER A 96 -7.12 0.23 12.03
C SER A 96 -6.85 -1.15 11.42
N VAL A 97 -5.89 -1.90 11.96
CA VAL A 97 -5.60 -3.27 11.49
C VAL A 97 -6.79 -4.19 11.71
N VAL A 98 -7.43 -4.15 12.88
CA VAL A 98 -8.60 -4.98 13.17
C VAL A 98 -9.76 -4.63 12.24
N LEU A 99 -10.07 -3.34 12.10
CA LEU A 99 -11.24 -2.87 11.37
C LEU A 99 -11.07 -2.96 9.85
N TYR A 100 -9.91 -2.60 9.32
CA TYR A 100 -9.67 -2.57 7.88
C TYR A 100 -9.07 -3.86 7.30
N ILE A 101 -8.50 -4.75 8.13
CA ILE A 101 -7.88 -6.00 7.67
C ILE A 101 -8.62 -7.22 8.24
N VAL A 102 -8.63 -7.37 9.58
CA VAL A 102 -9.12 -8.60 10.22
C VAL A 102 -10.62 -8.82 9.97
N VAL A 103 -11.44 -7.80 10.19
CA VAL A 103 -12.90 -7.89 10.01
C VAL A 103 -13.28 -8.23 8.55
N PRO A 104 -12.77 -7.52 7.51
CA PRO A 104 -13.04 -7.88 6.12
C PRO A 104 -12.60 -9.30 5.76
N VAL A 105 -11.46 -9.76 6.26
CA VAL A 105 -10.97 -11.14 6.01
C VAL A 105 -11.92 -12.17 6.62
N ILE A 106 -12.38 -11.96 7.86
CA ILE A 106 -13.35 -12.86 8.50
C ILE A 106 -14.64 -12.92 7.69
N ILE A 107 -15.19 -11.77 7.30
CA ILE A 107 -16.41 -11.70 6.48
C ILE A 107 -16.20 -12.43 5.16
N ALA A 108 -15.09 -12.18 4.47
CA ALA A 108 -14.75 -12.83 3.20
C ALA A 108 -14.67 -14.37 3.34
N GLN A 109 -14.07 -14.88 4.42
CA GLN A 109 -14.00 -16.32 4.67
C GLN A 109 -15.36 -16.94 4.98
N ILE A 110 -16.22 -16.25 5.74
CA ILE A 110 -17.59 -16.70 6.01
C ILE A 110 -18.38 -16.78 4.71
N VAL A 111 -18.38 -15.70 3.92
CA VAL A 111 -19.07 -15.65 2.61
C VAL A 111 -18.56 -16.76 1.69
N ARG A 112 -17.23 -16.94 1.60
CA ARG A 112 -16.62 -18.00 0.79
C ARG A 112 -17.11 -19.40 1.22
N ARG A 113 -17.12 -19.69 2.53
CA ARG A 113 -17.60 -20.99 3.04
C ARG A 113 -19.06 -21.24 2.69
N VAL A 114 -19.93 -20.25 2.92
CA VAL A 114 -21.38 -20.37 2.63
C VAL A 114 -21.63 -20.59 1.14
N VAL A 115 -20.97 -19.83 0.27
CA VAL A 115 -21.15 -19.91 -1.19
C VAL A 115 -20.64 -21.24 -1.75
N ILE A 116 -19.49 -21.72 -1.27
CA ILE A 116 -18.95 -23.03 -1.67
C ILE A 116 -19.86 -24.15 -1.18
N ALA A 117 -20.40 -24.06 0.04
CA ALA A 117 -21.30 -25.07 0.58
C ALA A 117 -22.62 -25.16 -0.21
N GLY A 118 -23.13 -24.03 -0.72
CA GLY A 118 -24.40 -23.99 -1.47
C GLY A 118 -24.29 -24.33 -2.96
N GLY A 119 -23.17 -24.03 -3.62
CA GLY A 119 -23.06 -24.19 -5.09
C GLY A 119 -21.65 -24.43 -5.62
N GLY A 120 -20.73 -24.88 -4.75
CA GLY A 120 -19.38 -25.26 -5.13
C GLY A 120 -18.54 -24.12 -5.70
N ARG A 121 -17.54 -24.47 -6.52
CA ARG A 121 -16.59 -23.51 -7.10
C ARG A 121 -17.20 -22.60 -8.16
N GLU A 122 -18.23 -23.07 -8.87
CA GLU A 122 -18.95 -22.25 -9.87
C GLU A 122 -19.76 -21.12 -9.22
N ALA A 123 -20.39 -21.36 -8.07
CA ALA A 123 -21.10 -20.29 -7.37
C ALA A 123 -20.13 -19.19 -6.90
N LEU A 124 -18.93 -19.57 -6.46
CA LEU A 124 -17.88 -18.62 -6.10
C LEU A 124 -17.38 -17.84 -7.31
N SER A 125 -17.15 -18.48 -8.46
CA SER A 125 -16.70 -17.77 -9.67
C SER A 125 -17.75 -16.74 -10.13
N ARG A 126 -19.04 -17.11 -10.14
CA ARG A 126 -20.14 -16.18 -10.46
C ARG A 126 -20.21 -14.99 -9.49
N LEU A 127 -19.98 -15.22 -8.20
CA LEU A 127 -19.93 -14.14 -7.21
C LEU A 127 -18.75 -13.20 -7.48
N LEU A 128 -17.55 -13.75 -7.72
CA LEU A 128 -16.36 -12.95 -8.01
C LEU A 128 -16.53 -12.09 -9.27
N SER A 129 -17.10 -12.65 -10.34
CA SER A 129 -17.38 -11.89 -11.57
C SER A 129 -18.34 -10.71 -11.35
N LYS A 130 -19.27 -10.81 -10.39
CA LYS A 130 -20.17 -9.70 -10.01
C LYS A 130 -19.50 -8.67 -9.10
N LEU A 131 -18.61 -9.10 -8.21
CA LEU A 131 -17.90 -8.22 -7.28
C LEU A 131 -16.77 -7.43 -7.93
N GLN A 132 -16.14 -7.97 -8.97
CA GLN A 132 -15.05 -7.34 -9.69
C GLN A 132 -15.37 -5.91 -10.18
N PRO A 133 -16.48 -5.64 -10.89
CA PRO A 133 -16.82 -4.27 -11.29
C PRO A 133 -17.15 -3.37 -10.10
N VAL A 134 -17.77 -3.89 -9.03
CA VAL A 134 -18.07 -3.12 -7.82
C VAL A 134 -16.78 -2.67 -7.13
N SER A 135 -15.79 -3.55 -7.02
CA SER A 135 -14.48 -3.23 -6.46
C SER A 135 -13.76 -2.14 -7.27
N LEU A 136 -13.84 -2.21 -8.60
CA LEU A 136 -13.26 -1.20 -9.48
C LEU A 136 -13.95 0.15 -9.30
N VAL A 137 -15.28 0.19 -9.26
CA VAL A 137 -16.04 1.43 -9.02
C VAL A 137 -15.71 2.01 -7.65
N ALA A 138 -15.63 1.18 -6.61
CA ALA A 138 -15.27 1.63 -5.27
C ALA A 138 -13.85 2.23 -5.24
N LEU A 139 -12.87 1.57 -5.88
CA LEU A 139 -11.50 2.07 -6.00
C LEU A 139 -11.44 3.42 -6.71
N LEU A 140 -12.12 3.54 -7.86
CA LEU A 140 -12.18 4.80 -8.60
C LEU A 140 -12.89 5.90 -7.81
N ALA A 141 -13.97 5.58 -7.12
CA ALA A 141 -14.67 6.52 -6.25
C ALA A 141 -13.76 7.01 -5.11
N THR A 142 -13.02 6.12 -4.46
CA THR A 142 -12.02 6.50 -3.45
C THR A 142 -10.94 7.40 -4.03
N LEU A 143 -10.46 7.13 -5.25
CA LEU A 143 -9.49 7.97 -5.93
C LEU A 143 -10.06 9.37 -6.19
N VAL A 144 -11.26 9.47 -6.75
CA VAL A 144 -11.94 10.75 -7.00
C VAL A 144 -12.13 11.54 -5.71
N LEU A 145 -12.57 10.89 -4.63
CA LEU A 145 -12.74 11.53 -3.32
C LEU A 145 -11.40 12.01 -2.73
N LEU A 146 -10.35 11.20 -2.83
CA LEU A 146 -9.03 11.55 -2.32
C LEU A 146 -8.46 12.78 -3.03
N PHE A 147 -8.53 12.81 -4.36
CA PHE A 147 -8.10 13.99 -5.14
C PHE A 147 -9.04 15.19 -4.94
N GLY A 148 -10.34 14.97 -4.77
CA GLY A 148 -11.31 16.02 -4.48
C GLY A 148 -11.02 16.70 -3.13
N PHE A 149 -10.74 15.93 -2.08
CA PHE A 149 -10.44 16.46 -0.75
C PHE A 149 -9.03 17.03 -0.62
N GLN A 150 -8.05 16.51 -1.37
CA GLN A 150 -6.66 17.02 -1.33
C GLN A 150 -6.34 18.05 -2.42
N GLY A 151 -7.30 18.42 -3.26
CA GLY A 151 -7.08 19.28 -4.44
C GLY A 151 -6.43 20.63 -4.11
N GLU A 152 -6.91 21.31 -3.06
CA GLU A 152 -6.33 22.60 -2.63
C GLU A 152 -4.87 22.45 -2.19
N GLN A 153 -4.54 21.41 -1.42
CA GLN A 153 -3.17 21.13 -1.00
C GLN A 153 -2.25 20.83 -2.19
N ILE A 154 -2.75 20.08 -3.18
CA ILE A 154 -2.01 19.75 -4.40
C ILE A 154 -1.63 21.02 -5.17
N LEU A 155 -2.56 21.98 -5.28
CA LEU A 155 -2.32 23.25 -5.96
C LEU A 155 -1.42 24.19 -5.15
N ALA A 156 -1.53 24.17 -3.81
CA ALA A 156 -0.76 25.04 -2.94
C ALA A 156 0.70 24.61 -2.77
N GLN A 157 1.00 23.31 -2.85
CA GLN A 157 2.32 22.75 -2.53
C GLN A 157 2.95 21.88 -3.63
N PRO A 158 2.99 22.31 -4.91
CA PRO A 158 3.49 21.49 -6.01
C PRO A 158 4.98 21.15 -5.88
N LEU A 159 5.78 22.08 -5.36
CA LEU A 159 7.22 21.87 -5.18
C LEU A 159 7.53 20.80 -4.13
N ILE A 160 6.78 20.80 -3.02
CA ILE A 160 6.93 19.80 -1.95
C ILE A 160 6.58 18.42 -2.51
N ILE A 161 5.49 18.31 -3.27
CA ILE A 161 5.08 17.05 -3.91
C ILE A 161 6.19 16.54 -4.85
N ALA A 162 6.75 17.42 -5.69
CA ALA A 162 7.85 17.05 -6.58
C ALA A 162 9.09 16.55 -5.82
N ILE A 163 9.45 17.21 -4.72
CA ILE A 163 10.56 16.79 -3.85
C ILE A 163 10.28 15.40 -3.24
N LEU A 164 9.07 15.18 -2.71
CA LEU A 164 8.68 13.89 -2.13
C LEU A 164 8.61 12.77 -3.17
N ALA A 165 8.30 13.11 -4.43
CA ALA A 165 8.27 12.15 -5.52
C ALA A 165 9.66 11.58 -5.85
N VAL A 166 10.74 12.33 -5.63
CA VAL A 166 12.12 11.88 -5.94
C VAL A 166 12.48 10.56 -5.24
N PRO A 167 12.46 10.44 -3.90
CA PRO A 167 12.79 9.19 -3.23
C PRO A 167 11.79 8.07 -3.57
N ILE A 168 10.51 8.41 -3.81
CA ILE A 168 9.49 7.42 -4.19
C ILE A 168 9.85 6.80 -5.55
N LEU A 169 10.14 7.62 -6.56
CA LEU A 169 10.50 7.14 -7.89
C LEU A 169 11.78 6.30 -7.86
N ILE A 170 12.81 6.78 -7.15
CA ILE A 170 14.07 6.03 -6.99
C ILE A 170 13.78 4.65 -6.38
N GLN A 171 12.99 4.60 -5.31
CA GLN A 171 12.62 3.33 -4.69
C GLN A 171 11.86 2.42 -5.65
N VAL A 172 10.83 2.93 -6.33
CA VAL A 172 9.94 2.13 -7.18
C VAL A 172 10.74 1.54 -8.35
N TYR A 173 11.58 2.33 -9.01
CA TYR A 173 12.43 1.83 -10.09
C TYR A 173 13.50 0.88 -9.60
N PHE A 174 14.11 1.15 -8.44
CA PHE A 174 15.10 0.25 -7.86
C PHE A 174 14.50 -1.11 -7.51
N ASN A 175 13.37 -1.14 -6.79
CA ASN A 175 12.71 -2.38 -6.38
C ASN A 175 12.19 -3.16 -7.61
N SER A 176 11.52 -2.48 -8.54
CA SER A 176 10.99 -3.12 -9.75
C SER A 176 12.12 -3.64 -10.65
N GLY A 177 13.19 -2.86 -10.82
CA GLY A 177 14.37 -3.26 -11.60
C GLY A 177 15.10 -4.45 -10.97
N LEU A 178 15.30 -4.44 -9.65
CA LEU A 178 15.89 -5.55 -8.93
C LEU A 178 15.05 -6.82 -9.07
N ALA A 179 13.73 -6.73 -8.87
CA ALA A 179 12.82 -7.86 -9.04
C ALA A 179 12.82 -8.40 -10.48
N TYR A 180 12.86 -7.53 -11.48
CA TYR A 180 12.96 -7.92 -12.88
C TYR A 180 14.27 -8.66 -13.17
N LEU A 181 15.40 -8.13 -12.73
CA LEU A 181 16.71 -8.75 -12.96
C LEU A 181 16.85 -10.10 -12.25
N LEU A 182 16.35 -10.22 -11.02
CA LEU A 182 16.39 -11.47 -10.26
C LEU A 182 15.50 -12.57 -10.85
N ASN A 183 14.36 -12.21 -11.44
CA ASN A 183 13.45 -13.17 -12.08
C ASN A 183 13.83 -13.48 -13.55
N ARG A 184 14.81 -12.78 -14.12
CA ARG A 184 15.29 -13.03 -15.49
C ARG A 184 16.25 -14.22 -15.57
N ALA A 185 16.91 -14.56 -14.46
CA ALA A 185 17.82 -15.69 -14.34
C ALA A 185 17.05 -17.01 -14.16
#